data_AF-A0A965P6S0-F1
#
_entry.id   AF-A0A965P6S0-F1
#
_cell.length_a   1.000
_cell.length_b   1.000
_cell.length_c   1.000
_cell.angle_alpha   90.00
_cell.angle_beta   90.00
_cell.angle_gamma   90.00
#
_symmetry.space_group_name_H-M   'P 1'
#
loop_
_entity.id
_entity.type
_entity.pdbx_description
1 polymer ?
#
loop_
_entity_poly.entity_id
_entity_poly.type
_entity_poly.pdbx_seq_one_letter_code
_entity_poly.pdbx_strand_id
1 'polypeptide(L)'
;MKAALIAALVFTTATPAVVLPTLADAQVMAGRGAARAAERNRRPALSEREEDRLFAAQDQVVELQQQIEALEAAGQTAGGLTPEQTAQITAHRTQMAEAQSVVDRLEAKRDRHSRN
;
A
#
# COMPACT_ATOMS: atom_id res chain seq x y z
N MET A 1 8.99 -33.75 -10.16
CA MET A 1 10.26 -34.49 -9.97
C MET A 1 11.34 -33.47 -9.63
N LYS A 2 11.99 -33.64 -8.47
CA LYS A 2 13.06 -32.77 -7.98
C LYS A 2 14.36 -33.14 -8.70
N ALA A 3 14.97 -32.20 -9.40
CA ALA A 3 16.34 -32.34 -9.88
C ALA A 3 17.20 -31.32 -9.14
N ALA A 4 17.91 -31.82 -8.14
CA ALA A 4 19.04 -31.15 -7.53
C ALA A 4 20.21 -31.19 -8.51
N LEU A 5 20.94 -30.09 -8.67
CA LEU A 5 22.32 -30.14 -9.13
C LEU A 5 23.09 -28.97 -8.52
N ILE A 6 23.91 -29.33 -7.53
CA ILE A 6 24.98 -28.52 -6.95
C ILE A 6 26.17 -28.61 -7.91
N ALA A 7 26.75 -27.48 -8.30
CA ALA A 7 28.06 -27.44 -8.93
C ALA A 7 28.88 -26.31 -8.29
N ALA A 8 29.85 -26.71 -7.48
CA ALA A 8 30.89 -25.86 -6.94
C ALA A 8 31.99 -25.67 -7.99
N LEU A 9 32.49 -24.44 -8.15
CA LEU A 9 33.77 -24.21 -8.82
C LEU A 9 34.54 -23.10 -8.08
N VAL A 10 35.79 -23.39 -7.79
CA VAL A 10 36.72 -22.66 -6.92
C VAL A 10 37.69 -21.81 -7.75
N PHE A 11 37.87 -20.57 -7.29
CA PHE A 11 39.01 -19.64 -7.38
C PHE A 11 39.97 -19.63 -8.59
N THR A 12 40.09 -18.45 -9.20
CA THR A 12 41.38 -17.90 -9.67
C THR A 12 41.48 -16.42 -9.29
N THR A 13 42.47 -16.09 -8.45
CA THR A 13 42.82 -14.73 -8.04
C THR A 13 43.57 -13.98 -9.14
N ALA A 14 43.01 -12.87 -9.60
CA ALA A 14 43.76 -11.80 -10.27
C ALA A 14 43.19 -10.46 -9.80
N THR A 15 43.79 -9.87 -8.77
CA THR A 15 43.45 -8.52 -8.29
C THR A 15 44.27 -7.50 -9.10
N PRO A 16 43.66 -6.61 -9.90
CA PRO A 16 44.34 -5.36 -10.24
C PRO A 16 44.29 -4.46 -8.99
N ALA A 17 45.46 -4.04 -8.51
CA ALA A 17 45.59 -3.04 -7.48
C ALA A 17 45.05 -1.70 -8.00
N VAL A 18 43.76 -1.46 -7.80
CA VAL A 18 43.15 -0.15 -8.03
C VAL A 18 43.45 0.69 -6.79
N VAL A 19 44.35 1.65 -6.95
CA VAL A 19 44.60 2.71 -5.97
C VAL A 19 43.31 3.51 -5.84
N LEU A 20 42.56 3.26 -4.76
CA LEU A 20 41.39 4.06 -4.41
C LEU A 20 41.87 5.33 -3.68
N PRO A 21 41.57 6.55 -4.17
CA PRO A 21 41.82 7.75 -3.40
C PRO A 21 41.01 7.69 -2.10
N THR A 22 41.67 8.01 -0.99
CA THR A 22 41.12 7.94 0.36
C THR A 22 39.89 8.86 0.50
N LEU A 23 38.70 8.27 0.53
CA LEU A 23 37.39 8.89 0.78
C LEU A 23 37.22 9.39 2.24
N ALA A 24 38.31 9.71 2.95
CA ALA A 24 38.25 10.00 4.38
C ALA A 24 37.57 11.35 4.67
N ASP A 25 37.85 12.39 3.88
CA ASP A 25 37.34 13.73 4.18
C ASP A 25 35.91 14.00 3.67
N ALA A 26 35.38 13.15 2.78
CA ALA A 26 34.00 13.28 2.32
C ALA A 26 32.97 12.65 3.28
N GLN A 27 33.38 11.69 4.11
CA GLN A 27 32.48 10.94 4.99
C GLN A 27 31.97 11.74 6.18
N VAL A 28 32.73 12.72 6.67
CA VAL A 28 32.34 13.51 7.86
C VAL A 28 31.19 14.46 7.54
N MET A 29 31.11 14.99 6.32
CA MET A 29 30.02 15.89 5.91
C MET A 29 28.79 15.14 5.37
N ALA A 30 28.98 13.97 4.73
CA ALA A 30 27.88 13.14 4.22
C ALA A 30 27.22 12.26 5.30
N GLY A 31 27.93 11.86 6.35
CA GLY A 31 27.46 10.89 7.35
C GLY A 31 26.22 11.34 8.13
N ARG A 32 26.10 12.63 8.45
CA ARG A 32 24.94 13.16 9.21
C ARG A 32 23.67 13.29 8.36
N GLY A 33 23.81 13.58 7.07
CA GLY A 33 22.71 13.64 6.12
C GLY A 33 22.22 12.26 5.69
N ALA A 34 23.16 11.35 5.40
CA ALA A 34 22.88 9.98 5.01
C ALA A 34 22.22 9.18 6.15
N ALA A 35 22.65 9.34 7.41
CA ALA A 35 22.01 8.70 8.55
C ALA A 35 20.55 9.14 8.71
N ARG A 36 20.23 10.43 8.57
CA ARG A 36 18.85 10.94 8.63
C ARG A 36 17.99 10.55 7.42
N ALA A 37 18.58 10.33 6.26
CA ALA A 37 17.88 9.81 5.09
C ALA A 37 17.56 8.31 5.29
N ALA A 38 18.55 7.53 5.71
CA ALA A 38 18.39 6.10 6.01
C ALA A 38 17.38 5.83 7.15
N GLU A 39 17.36 6.67 8.18
CA GLU A 39 16.38 6.59 9.28
C GLU A 39 14.94 6.83 8.80
N ARG A 40 14.74 7.72 7.82
CA ARG A 40 13.41 8.01 7.25
C ARG A 40 12.87 6.86 6.40
N ASN A 41 13.74 6.15 5.67
CA ASN A 41 13.37 4.98 4.87
C ASN A 41 13.08 3.72 5.71
N ARG A 42 13.33 3.74 7.03
CA ARG A 42 13.04 2.61 7.93
C ARG A 42 11.67 2.69 8.61
N ARG A 43 10.97 3.81 8.50
CA ARG A 43 9.64 3.96 9.13
C ARG A 43 8.59 3.31 8.22
N PRO A 44 7.66 2.50 8.73
CA PRO A 44 6.59 1.97 7.89
C PRO A 44 5.74 3.11 7.31
N ALA A 45 5.28 2.91 6.07
CA ALA A 45 4.52 3.90 5.30
C ALA A 45 3.20 4.32 5.97
N LEU A 46 2.56 3.36 6.62
CA LEU A 46 1.37 3.50 7.43
C LEU A 46 1.67 3.03 8.85
N SER A 47 1.07 3.66 9.85
CA SER A 47 1.01 3.05 11.19
C SER A 47 0.01 1.89 11.21
N GLU A 48 0.15 0.97 12.15
CA GLU A 48 -0.77 -0.16 12.35
C GLU A 48 -2.25 0.29 12.39
N ARG A 49 -2.54 1.35 13.16
CA ARG A 49 -3.89 1.95 13.23
C ARG A 49 -4.40 2.50 11.89
N GLU A 50 -3.50 2.94 11.01
CA GLU A 50 -3.88 3.43 9.68
C GLU A 50 -4.09 2.28 8.70
N GLU A 51 -3.34 1.19 8.86
CA GLU A 51 -3.53 -0.05 8.10
C GLU A 51 -4.85 -0.72 8.47
N ASP A 52 -5.17 -0.82 9.77
CA ASP A 52 -6.47 -1.28 10.25
C ASP A 52 -7.63 -0.44 9.68
N ARG A 53 -7.46 0.88 9.64
CA ARG A 53 -8.45 1.80 9.08
C ARG A 53 -8.59 1.64 7.56
N LEU A 54 -7.51 1.34 6.86
CA LEU A 54 -7.55 1.08 5.43
C LEU A 54 -8.36 -0.19 5.15
N PHE A 55 -8.07 -1.28 5.86
CA PHE A 55 -8.83 -2.53 5.71
C PHE A 55 -10.30 -2.35 6.09
N ALA A 56 -10.60 -1.71 7.22
CA ALA A 56 -11.97 -1.44 7.63
C ALA A 56 -12.73 -0.59 6.60
N ALA A 57 -12.09 0.44 6.01
CA ALA A 57 -12.72 1.25 4.97
C ALA A 57 -12.96 0.45 3.68
N GLN A 58 -12.04 -0.44 3.29
CA GLN A 58 -12.19 -1.32 2.14
C GLN A 58 -13.35 -2.32 2.35
N ASP A 59 -13.41 -2.95 3.52
CA ASP A 59 -14.50 -3.85 3.90
C ASP A 59 -15.84 -3.13 3.88
N GLN A 60 -15.89 -1.90 4.41
CA GLN A 60 -17.10 -1.08 4.41
C GLN A 60 -17.57 -0.73 2.99
N VAL A 61 -16.65 -0.42 2.05
CA VAL A 61 -17.02 -0.18 0.65
C VAL A 61 -17.66 -1.43 0.04
N VAL A 62 -17.07 -2.60 0.27
CA VAL A 62 -17.60 -3.88 -0.24
C VAL A 62 -18.97 -4.19 0.35
N GLU A 63 -19.13 -4.01 1.67
CA GLU A 63 -20.39 -4.24 2.36
C GLU A 63 -21.50 -3.32 1.83
N LEU A 64 -21.23 -2.01 1.72
CA LEU A 64 -22.20 -1.03 1.22
C LEU A 64 -22.57 -1.31 -0.24
N GLN A 65 -21.61 -1.72 -1.07
CA GLN A 65 -21.88 -2.11 -2.45
C GLN A 65 -22.83 -3.31 -2.52
N GLN A 66 -22.61 -4.34 -1.69
CA GLN A 66 -23.52 -5.50 -1.61
C GLN A 66 -24.92 -5.12 -1.14
N GLN A 67 -25.04 -4.21 -0.16
CA GLN A 67 -26.33 -3.72 0.33
C GLN A 67 -27.09 -2.94 -0.76
N ILE A 68 -26.40 -2.10 -1.54
CA ILE A 68 -26.98 -1.39 -2.67
C ILE A 68 -27.49 -2.39 -3.72
N GLU A 69 -26.67 -3.36 -4.11
CA GLU A 69 -27.04 -4.38 -5.09
C GLU A 69 -28.26 -5.20 -4.63
N ALA A 70 -28.31 -5.56 -3.34
CA ALA A 70 -29.45 -6.26 -2.76
C ALA A 70 -30.75 -5.44 -2.83
N LEU A 71 -30.68 -4.13 -2.52
CA LEU A 71 -31.83 -3.23 -2.61
C LEU A 71 -32.29 -3.04 -4.07
N GLU A 72 -31.34 -2.87 -5.00
CA GLU A 72 -31.63 -2.75 -6.43
C GLU A 72 -32.28 -4.02 -6.98
N ALA A 73 -31.77 -5.21 -6.62
CA ALA A 73 -32.35 -6.50 -7.01
C ALA A 73 -33.75 -6.70 -6.42
N ALA A 74 -33.97 -6.31 -5.16
CA ALA A 74 -35.29 -6.35 -4.54
C ALA A 74 -36.29 -5.44 -5.26
N GLY A 75 -35.87 -4.21 -5.61
CA GLY A 75 -36.68 -3.28 -6.40
C GLY A 75 -37.03 -3.82 -7.78
N GLN A 76 -36.07 -4.41 -8.49
CA GLN A 76 -36.32 -5.05 -9.80
C GLN A 76 -37.35 -6.19 -9.70
N THR A 77 -37.26 -7.01 -8.65
CA THR A 77 -38.20 -8.11 -8.40
C THR A 77 -39.60 -7.61 -8.06
N ALA A 78 -39.70 -6.48 -7.36
CA ALA A 78 -40.95 -5.85 -6.95
C ALA A 78 -41.60 -4.96 -8.03
N GLY A 79 -40.96 -4.80 -9.21
CA GLY A 79 -41.45 -3.94 -10.30
C GLY A 79 -41.11 -2.46 -10.15
N GLY A 80 -40.18 -2.11 -9.26
CA GLY A 80 -39.69 -0.76 -9.03
C GLY A 80 -39.12 -0.58 -7.62
N LEU A 81 -38.27 0.44 -7.44
CA LEU A 81 -37.77 0.84 -6.12
C LEU A 81 -38.81 1.71 -5.40
N THR A 82 -39.03 1.45 -4.10
CA THR A 82 -39.82 2.36 -3.27
C THR A 82 -39.04 3.65 -2.97
N PRO A 83 -39.70 4.75 -2.55
CA PRO A 83 -39.02 5.96 -2.10
C PRO A 83 -38.04 5.70 -0.95
N GLU A 84 -38.39 4.82 -0.01
CA GLU A 84 -37.56 4.45 1.13
C GLU A 84 -36.31 3.69 0.67
N GLN A 85 -36.46 2.72 -0.24
CA GLN A 85 -35.31 2.00 -0.82
C GLN A 85 -34.39 2.94 -1.60
N THR A 86 -34.96 3.90 -2.33
CA THR A 86 -34.20 4.91 -3.06
C THR A 86 -33.40 5.80 -2.11
N ALA A 87 -33.99 6.21 -0.99
CA ALA A 87 -33.32 6.98 0.04
C ALA A 87 -32.19 6.16 0.71
N GLN A 88 -32.42 4.88 0.99
CA GLN A 88 -31.40 3.97 1.53
C GLN A 88 -30.23 3.79 0.57
N ILE A 89 -30.48 3.52 -0.71
CA ILE A 89 -29.43 3.43 -1.75
C ILE A 89 -28.62 4.73 -1.79
N THR A 90 -29.29 5.88 -1.73
CA THR A 90 -28.61 7.19 -1.75
C THR A 90 -27.73 7.37 -0.52
N ALA A 91 -28.22 7.03 0.67
CA ALA A 91 -27.45 7.08 1.92
C ALA A 91 -26.23 6.13 1.87
N HIS A 92 -26.41 4.89 1.41
CA HIS A 92 -25.31 3.94 1.25
C HIS A 92 -24.27 4.42 0.25
N ARG A 93 -24.68 5.02 -0.87
CA ARG A 93 -23.76 5.63 -1.85
C ARG A 93 -22.95 6.79 -1.24
N THR A 94 -23.57 7.64 -0.43
CA THR A 94 -22.86 8.70 0.29
C THR A 94 -21.82 8.12 1.25
N GLN A 95 -22.20 7.14 2.07
CA GLN A 95 -21.28 6.49 3.00
C GLN A 95 -20.14 5.76 2.27
N MET A 96 -20.44 5.14 1.12
CA MET A 96 -19.44 4.47 0.30
C MET A 96 -18.43 5.46 -0.26
N ALA A 97 -18.88 6.64 -0.71
CA ALA A 97 -17.97 7.70 -1.18
C ALA A 97 -17.06 8.23 -0.05
N GLU A 98 -17.59 8.35 1.16
CA GLU A 98 -16.80 8.72 2.34
C GLU A 98 -15.75 7.67 2.68
N ALA A 99 -16.12 6.39 2.68
CA ALA A 99 -15.19 5.28 2.91
C ALA A 99 -14.11 5.22 1.80
N GLN A 100 -14.50 5.41 0.54
CA GLN A 100 -13.57 5.45 -0.59
C GLN A 100 -12.56 6.60 -0.46
N SER A 101 -12.98 7.77 0.00
CA SER A 101 -12.07 8.90 0.28
C SER A 101 -11.02 8.55 1.34
N VAL A 102 -11.39 7.74 2.34
CA VAL A 102 -10.44 7.23 3.35
C VAL A 102 -9.43 6.28 2.71
N VAL A 103 -9.90 5.34 1.88
CA VAL A 103 -9.05 4.42 1.11
C VAL A 103 -8.06 5.20 0.26
N ASP A 104 -8.55 6.08 -0.62
CA ASP A 104 -7.73 6.85 -1.56
C ASP A 104 -6.64 7.64 -0.84
N ARG A 105 -6.98 8.27 0.30
CA ARG A 105 -6.03 9.05 1.10
C ARG A 105 -4.93 8.18 1.71
N LEU A 106 -5.29 7.03 2.26
CA LEU A 106 -4.35 6.12 2.93
C LEU A 106 -3.48 5.36 1.91
N GLU A 107 -4.04 4.95 0.78
CA GLU A 107 -3.28 4.37 -0.32
C GLU A 107 -2.31 5.39 -0.92
N ALA A 108 -2.74 6.62 -1.15
CA ALA A 108 -1.83 7.68 -1.60
C ALA A 108 -0.70 7.94 -0.59
N LYS A 109 -0.97 7.79 0.72
CA LYS A 109 0.07 7.88 1.76
C LYS A 109 1.06 6.72 1.65
N ARG A 110 0.56 5.48 1.49
CA ARG A 110 1.37 4.27 1.29
C ARG A 110 2.29 4.42 0.06
N ASP A 111 1.72 4.86 -1.06
CA ASP A 111 2.43 4.96 -2.34
C ASP A 111 3.53 6.02 -2.34
N ARG A 112 3.31 7.16 -1.65
CA ARG A 112 4.35 8.20 -1.49
C ARG A 112 5.57 7.67 -0.73
N HIS A 113 5.38 6.71 0.15
CA HIS A 113 6.46 6.12 0.91
C HIS A 113 7.17 5.02 0.11
N SER A 114 6.45 4.28 -0.74
CA SER A 114 7.04 3.26 -1.62
C SER A 114 7.93 3.83 -2.74
N ARG A 115 7.77 5.10 -3.11
CA ARG A 115 8.51 5.75 -4.22
C ARG A 115 9.79 6.50 -3.78
N ASN A 116 10.09 6.56 -2.49
CA ASN A 116 11.30 7.20 -1.93
C ASN A 116 12.29 6.14 -1.39
#